data_AF-A0A7I8E0V9-F1
#
_entry.id   AF-A0A7I8E0V9-F1
#
_cell.length_a   1.000
_cell.length_b   1.000
_cell.length_c   1.000
_cell.angle_alpha   90.00
_cell.angle_beta   90.00
_cell.angle_gamma   90.00
#
_symmetry.space_group_name_H-M   'P 1'
#
loop_
_entity.id
_entity.type
_entity.pdbx_description
1 polymer ?
#
loop_
_entity_poly.entity_id
_entity_poly.type
_entity_poly.pdbx_seq_one_letter_code
_entity_poly.pdbx_strand_id
1 'polypeptide(L)' 'MQEITFERLLDVINKFGEVAKCSVEAGFDFLEFHCAHNYLPHSMLSSGINHRSNEWGGSFENQ' A
#
# COMPACT_ATOMS: atom_id res chain seq x y z
N MET A 1 -14.65 9.56 3.12
CA MET A 1 -13.41 8.77 3.03
C MET A 1 -12.27 9.72 3.36
N GLN A 2 -11.44 9.42 4.36
CA GLN A 2 -10.32 10.28 4.72
C GLN A 2 -9.07 9.79 4.00
N GLU A 3 -8.32 10.71 3.41
CA GLU A 3 -7.04 10.40 2.79
C GLU A 3 -6.00 9.98 3.84
N ILE A 4 -5.23 8.92 3.56
CA ILE A 4 -4.13 8.50 4.43
C ILE A 4 -3.03 9.57 4.44
N THR A 5 -2.52 9.93 5.62
CA THR A 5 -1.40 10.88 5.70
C THR A 5 -0.10 10.24 5.23
N PHE A 6 0.89 11.06 4.89
CA PHE A 6 2.20 10.58 4.46
C PHE A 6 2.88 9.75 5.56
N GLU A 7 2.82 10.19 6.82
CA GLU A 7 3.40 9.48 7.95
C GLU A 7 2.74 8.11 8.15
N ARG A 8 1.41 8.04 7.95
CA ARG A 8 0.66 6.79 8.03
C ARG A 8 0.99 5.86 6.87
N LEU A 9 1.19 6.39 5.67
CA LEU A 9 1.62 5.59 4.53
C LEU A 9 2.99 4.95 4.78
N LEU A 10 3.95 5.71 5.32
CA LEU A 10 5.27 5.19 5.70
C LEU A 10 5.19 4.14 6.81
N ASP A 11 4.36 4.35 7.84
CA ASP A 11 4.08 3.34 8.88
C ASP A 11 3.54 2.03 8.29
N VAL A 12 2.62 2.12 7.32
CA VAL A 12 2.07 0.94 6.64
C VAL A 12 3.14 0.22 5.82
N ILE A 13 3.99 0.94 5.09
CA ILE A 13 5.10 0.35 4.32
C ILE A 13 6.05 -0.42 5.26
N ASN A 14 6.43 0.18 6.38
CA ASN A 14 7.28 -0.49 7.38
C ASN A 14 6.62 -1.77 7.90
N LYS A 15 5.32 -1.73 8.19
CA LYS A 15 4.56 -2.90 8.67
C LYS A 15 4.51 -4.03 7.65
N PHE A 16 4.41 -3.73 6.35
CA PHE A 16 4.53 -4.78 5.33
C PHE A 16 5.90 -5.48 5.38
N GLY A 17 6.98 -4.71 5.57
CA GLY A 17 8.33 -5.27 5.73
C GLY A 17 8.49 -6.10 7.00
N GLU A 18 7.96 -5.62 8.13
CA GLU A 18 7.97 -6.34 9.41
C GLU A 18 7.20 -7.67 9.30
N VAL A 19 6.00 -7.64 8.72
CA VAL A 19 5.19 -8.85 8.53
C VAL A 19 5.87 -9.82 7.57
N ALA A 20 6.46 -9.34 6.47
CA ALA A 20 7.20 -10.20 5.56
C ALA A 20 8.35 -10.93 6.27
N LYS A 21 9.11 -10.21 7.12
CA LYS A 21 10.16 -10.81 7.95
C LYS A 21 9.60 -11.85 8.93
N CYS A 22 8.56 -11.49 9.69
CA CYS A 22 7.91 -12.40 10.63
C CYS A 22 7.37 -13.67 9.95
N SER A 23 6.85 -13.55 8.73
CA SER A 23 6.34 -14.68 7.96
C SER A 23 7.44 -15.64 7.51
N VAL A 24 8.62 -15.12 7.14
CA VAL A 24 9.79 -15.98 6.87
C VAL A 24 10.22 -16.71 8.13
N GLU A 25 10.31 -16.01 9.27
CA GLU A 25 10.67 -16.62 10.57
C GLU A 25 9.65 -17.68 11.03
N ALA A 26 8.38 -17.51 10.68
CA ALA A 26 7.31 -18.46 10.96
C ALA A 26 7.28 -19.68 10.00
N GLY A 27 8.11 -19.69 8.95
CA GLY A 27 8.23 -20.81 8.02
C GLY A 27 7.20 -20.82 6.89
N PHE A 28 6.64 -19.66 6.52
CA PHE A 28 5.80 -19.57 5.32
C PHE A 28 6.64 -19.69 4.04
N ASP A 29 6.18 -20.49 3.07
CA ASP A 29 6.84 -20.66 1.77
C ASP A 29 6.65 -19.46 0.84
N PHE A 30 5.51 -18.77 0.96
CA PHE A 30 5.17 -17.63 0.11
C PHE A 30 4.28 -16.61 0.82
N LEU A 31 4.30 -15.40 0.28
CA LEU A 31 3.46 -14.27 0.67
C LEU A 31 2.80 -13.69 -0.57
N GLU A 32 1.53 -13.29 -0.45
CA GLU A 32 0.84 -12.51 -1.48
C GLU A 32 0.74 -11.05 -1.04
N PHE A 33 1.11 -10.13 -1.93
CA PHE A 33 0.82 -8.71 -1.74
C PHE A 33 -0.53 -8.38 -2.39
N HIS A 34 -1.55 -8.18 -1.56
CA HIS A 34 -2.91 -8.03 -2.05
C HIS A 34 -3.21 -6.61 -2.54
N CYS A 35 -3.25 -6.44 -3.87
CA CYS A 35 -3.51 -5.15 -4.55
C CYS A 35 -4.89 -5.07 -5.23
N ALA A 36 -5.91 -5.68 -4.65
CA ALA A 36 -7.25 -5.74 -5.25
C ALA A 36 -8.36 -5.23 -4.32
N HIS A 37 -9.61 -5.31 -4.81
CA HIS A 37 -10.84 -5.15 -4.01
C HIS A 37 -10.97 -3.83 -3.22
N ASN A 38 -10.39 -2.75 -3.73
CA ASN A 38 -10.43 -1.40 -3.13
C ASN A 38 -9.76 -1.31 -1.75
N TYR A 39 -8.93 -2.29 -1.39
CA TYR A 39 -8.02 -2.16 -0.26
C TYR A 39 -6.94 -1.11 -0.54
N LEU A 40 -6.17 -0.75 0.49
CA LEU A 40 -5.25 0.38 0.43
C LEU A 40 -4.34 0.38 -0.80
N PRO A 41 -3.61 -0.70 -1.16
CA PRO A 41 -2.77 -0.67 -2.36
C PRO A 41 -3.56 -0.45 -3.65
N HIS A 42 -4.72 -1.12 -3.82
CA HIS A 42 -5.59 -0.89 -4.97
C HIS A 42 -6.12 0.55 -5.02
N SER A 43 -6.47 1.10 -3.86
CA SER A 43 -6.98 2.47 -3.76
C SER A 43 -5.94 3.52 -4.15
N MET A 44 -4.65 3.23 -3.97
CA MET A 44 -3.55 4.09 -4.42
C MET A 44 -3.32 3.99 -5.94
N LEU A 45 -3.44 2.77 -6.50
CA LEU A 45 -3.24 2.51 -7.94
C LEU A 45 -4.39 3.02 -8.84
N SER A 46 -5.60 3.15 -8.29
CA SER A 46 -6.80 3.45 -9.08
C SER A 46 -7.04 4.94 -9.19
N SER A 47 -6.99 5.51 -10.41
CA SER A 47 -7.36 6.91 -10.68
C SER A 47 -8.83 7.23 -10.39
N GLY A 48 -9.69 6.22 -10.31
CA GLY A 48 -11.08 6.36 -9.88
C GLY A 48 -11.26 6.50 -8.37
N ILE A 49 -10.21 6.27 -7.57
CA ILE A 49 -10.24 6.33 -6.09
C ILE A 49 -9.18 7.30 -5.55
N ASN A 50 -7.96 7.24 -6.08
CA ASN A 50 -6.87 8.13 -5.72
C ASN A 50 -7.00 9.48 -6.44
N HIS A 51 -7.41 10.49 -5.68
CA HIS A 51 -7.54 11.88 -6.16
C HIS A 51 -6.43 12.80 -5.64
N ARG A 52 -5.32 12.23 -5.14
CA ARG A 52 -4.17 13.01 -4.69
C ARG A 52 -3.53 13.74 -5.87
N SER A 53 -2.91 14.88 -5.58
CA SER A 53 -2.15 15.70 -6.54
C SER A 53 -0.69 15.88 -6.11
N ASN A 54 -0.19 14.98 -5.27
CA ASN A 54 1.17 14.96 -4.75
C ASN A 54 1.94 13.76 -5.30
N GLU A 55 3.12 13.47 -4.76
CA GLU A 55 4.01 12.39 -5.21
C GLU A 55 3.43 10.97 -5.09
N TRP A 56 2.22 10.81 -4.54
CA TRP A 56 1.48 9.55 -4.43
C TRP A 56 0.18 9.53 -5.22
N GLY A 57 0.01 10.44 -6.20
CA GLY A 57 -1.11 10.42 -7.14
C GLY A 57 -1.01 11.47 -8.24
N GLY A 58 -2.07 11.61 -9.02
CA GLY A 58 -2.18 12.65 -10.06
C GLY A 58 -1.53 12.32 -11.41
N SER A 59 -0.60 11.37 -11.47
CA SER A 59 -0.11 10.76 -12.71
C SER A 59 -0.07 9.24 -12.58
N PHE A 60 0.04 8.54 -13.72
CA PHE A 60 0.15 7.08 -13.73
C PHE A 60 1.45 6.61 -13.04
N GLU A 61 2.53 7.37 -13.17
CA GLU A 61 3.83 7.06 -12.54
C GLU A 61 3.81 7.23 -11.01
N ASN A 62 2.93 8.10 -10.49
CA ASN A 62 2.78 8.35 -9.06
C ASN A 62 1.73 7.44 -8.39
N GLN A 63 1.05 6.58 -9.15
CA GLN A 63 0.03 5.63 -8.68
C GLN A 63 0.61 4.23 -8.60
#